data_AF-A0A3R7E296-F1
#
_entry.id   AF-A0A3R7E296-F1
#
_cell.length_a   1.000
_cell.length_b   1.000
_cell.length_c   1.000
_cell.angle_alpha   90.00
_cell.angle_beta   90.00
_cell.angle_gamma   90.00
#
_symmetry.space_group_name_H-M   'P 1'
#
loop_
_entity.id
_entity.type
_entity.pdbx_description
1 polymer ?
#
loop_
_entity_poly.entity_id
_entity_poly.type
_entity_poly.pdbx_seq_one_letter_code
_entity_poly.pdbx_strand_id
1 'polypeptide(L)'
;MSQIDIKFEEYKSLRSSIDMHLKQINEILAIMVAATSALLGYGLHSEVPWIFLTPLPIILSCAYLIRTQMEEVLRKGAYIMIKYENELEYIGWESTLYEVRRSSKEDKKQEEDKKWKMLERIIPTWKDAATDSKAIFLIAMILILICIVCFSYFIYDFIISVISVISIIFVFFLSLSMVLRRVLEAYTYDEEKRYVEKFNKAINEVKNKRG
;
A
#
# COMPACT_ATOMS: atom_id res chain seq x y z
N MET A 1 4.51 38.70 2.69
CA MET A 1 4.92 37.29 2.55
C MET A 1 5.45 37.11 1.15
N SER A 2 6.68 36.63 0.98
CA SER A 2 7.28 36.49 -0.36
C SER A 2 6.65 35.30 -1.10
N GLN A 3 6.68 35.29 -2.44
CA GLN A 3 6.21 34.14 -3.23
C GLN A 3 6.94 32.83 -2.87
N ILE A 4 8.18 32.95 -2.38
CA ILE A 4 9.00 31.82 -1.94
C ILE A 4 8.46 31.24 -0.64
N ASP A 5 8.06 32.09 0.32
CA ASP A 5 7.47 31.65 1.59
C ASP A 5 6.18 30.86 1.37
N ILE A 6 5.33 31.31 0.45
CA ILE A 6 4.06 30.65 0.12
C ILE A 6 4.30 29.27 -0.49
N LYS A 7 5.25 29.15 -1.43
CA LYS A 7 5.61 27.86 -2.04
C LYS A 7 6.17 26.87 -1.00
N PHE A 8 6.99 27.37 -0.08
CA PHE A 8 7.58 26.56 0.97
C PHE A 8 6.54 26.06 1.99
N GLU A 9 5.58 26.90 2.34
CA GLU A 9 4.48 26.53 3.25
C GLU A 9 3.54 25.50 2.62
N GLU A 10 3.20 25.65 1.33
CA GLU A 10 2.42 24.65 0.58
C GLU A 10 3.15 23.29 0.53
N TYR A 11 4.46 23.30 0.27
CA TYR A 11 5.30 22.10 0.31
C TYR A 11 5.24 21.40 1.68
N LYS A 12 5.43 22.16 2.77
CA LYS A 12 5.39 21.62 4.13
C LYS A 12 4.01 21.04 4.48
N SER A 13 2.94 21.73 4.07
CA SER A 13 1.58 21.26 4.26
C SER A 13 1.32 19.93 3.54
N LEU A 14 1.75 19.81 2.28
CA LEU A 14 1.60 18.59 1.49
C LEU A 14 2.36 17.41 2.11
N ARG A 15 3.60 17.64 2.55
CA ARG A 15 4.40 16.62 3.23
C ARG A 15 3.75 16.16 4.54
N SER A 16 3.30 17.10 5.37
CA SER A 16 2.57 16.78 6.60
C SER A 16 1.28 15.99 6.31
N SER A 17 0.62 16.27 5.19
CA SER A 17 -0.57 15.53 4.78
C SER A 17 -0.22 14.10 4.35
N ILE A 18 0.90 13.88 3.66
CA ILE A 18 1.39 12.53 3.31
C ILE A 18 1.65 11.71 4.59
N ASP A 19 2.36 12.30 5.56
CA ASP A 19 2.65 11.65 6.84
C ASP A 19 1.38 11.24 7.59
N MET A 20 0.34 12.09 7.55
CA MET A 20 -0.96 11.79 8.16
C MET A 20 -1.64 10.58 7.50
N HIS A 21 -1.65 10.50 6.16
CA HIS A 21 -2.26 9.36 5.45
C HIS A 21 -1.55 8.04 5.74
N LEU A 22 -0.22 8.07 5.88
CA LEU A 22 0.56 6.88 6.23
C LEU A 22 0.32 6.42 7.65
N LYS A 23 0.16 7.36 8.59
CA LYS A 23 -0.27 7.03 9.95
C LYS A 23 -1.64 6.36 9.94
N GLN A 24 -2.59 6.86 9.15
CA GLN A 24 -3.93 6.26 9.02
C GLN A 24 -3.87 4.83 8.45
N ILE A 25 -2.96 4.56 7.51
CA ILE A 25 -2.75 3.19 6.99
C ILE A 25 -2.36 2.24 8.11
N ASN A 26 -1.42 2.63 8.97
CA ASN A 26 -1.00 1.82 10.12
C ASN A 26 -2.14 1.61 11.13
N GLU A 27 -2.94 2.64 11.38
CA GLU A 27 -4.13 2.53 12.25
C GLU A 27 -5.18 1.56 11.66
N ILE A 28 -5.46 1.64 10.35
CA ILE A 28 -6.39 0.72 9.68
C ILE A 28 -5.86 -0.72 9.74
N LEU A 29 -4.55 -0.91 9.54
CA LEU A 29 -3.92 -2.23 9.65
C LEU A 29 -4.06 -2.80 11.07
N ALA A 30 -3.83 -1.99 12.10
CA ALA A 30 -3.99 -2.40 13.49
C ALA A 30 -5.44 -2.81 13.81
N ILE A 31 -6.43 -2.05 13.31
CA ILE A 31 -7.85 -2.38 13.43
C ILE A 31 -8.16 -3.71 12.73
N MET A 32 -7.65 -3.91 11.51
CA MET A 32 -7.87 -5.14 10.75
C MET A 32 -7.37 -6.36 11.52
N VAL A 33 -6.15 -6.29 12.08
CA VAL A 33 -5.56 -7.37 12.88
C VAL A 33 -6.37 -7.58 14.16
N ALA A 34 -6.63 -6.53 14.93
CA ALA A 34 -7.33 -6.62 16.22
C ALA A 34 -8.76 -7.19 16.07
N ALA A 35 -9.53 -6.69 15.10
CA ALA A 35 -10.89 -7.17 14.84
C ALA A 35 -10.90 -8.64 14.38
N THR A 36 -9.97 -9.01 13.50
CA THR A 36 -9.83 -10.40 13.05
C THR A 36 -9.46 -11.31 14.21
N SER A 37 -8.47 -10.95 15.01
CA SER A 37 -8.05 -11.72 16.19
C SER A 37 -9.18 -11.87 17.22
N ALA A 38 -9.96 -10.82 17.48
CA ALA A 38 -11.08 -10.87 18.41
C ALA A 38 -12.18 -11.83 17.93
N LEU A 39 -12.54 -11.77 16.64
CA LEU A 39 -13.54 -12.66 16.04
C LEU A 39 -13.06 -14.11 15.96
N LEU A 40 -11.79 -14.34 15.64
CA LEU A 40 -11.20 -15.67 15.67
C LEU A 40 -11.21 -16.25 17.09
N GLY A 41 -10.81 -15.46 18.10
CA GLY A 41 -10.85 -15.87 19.51
C GLY A 41 -12.26 -16.18 19.98
N TYR A 42 -13.24 -15.37 19.58
CA TYR A 42 -14.66 -15.61 19.88
C TYR A 42 -15.19 -16.88 19.18
N GLY A 43 -14.82 -17.10 17.92
CA GLY A 43 -15.17 -18.31 17.17
C GLY A 43 -14.61 -19.58 17.81
N LEU A 44 -13.37 -19.53 18.32
CA LEU A 44 -12.76 -20.63 19.06
C LEU A 44 -13.50 -20.92 20.38
N HIS A 45 -13.92 -19.89 21.10
CA HIS A 45 -14.62 -20.06 22.38
C HIS A 45 -16.06 -20.57 22.22
N SER A 46 -16.77 -20.10 21.19
CA SER A 46 -18.17 -20.45 20.95
C SER A 46 -18.37 -21.70 20.10
N GLU A 47 -17.29 -22.23 19.51
CA GLU A 47 -17.28 -23.42 18.64
C GLU A 47 -18.23 -23.31 17.41
N VAL A 48 -18.61 -22.09 17.01
CA VAL A 48 -19.48 -21.86 15.85
C VAL A 48 -18.63 -21.62 14.60
N PRO A 49 -18.65 -22.53 13.60
CA PRO A 49 -17.76 -22.44 12.44
C PRO A 49 -17.95 -21.15 11.63
N TRP A 50 -19.20 -20.71 11.47
CA TRP A 50 -19.56 -19.56 10.63
C TRP A 50 -18.90 -18.25 11.06
N ILE A 51 -18.56 -18.12 12.34
CA ILE A 51 -17.89 -16.93 12.87
C ILE A 51 -16.52 -16.74 12.22
N PHE A 52 -15.82 -17.81 11.86
CA PHE A 52 -14.50 -17.73 11.23
C PHE A 52 -14.52 -17.11 9.83
N LEU A 53 -15.68 -17.01 9.17
CA LEU A 53 -15.82 -16.31 7.88
C LEU A 53 -16.17 -14.83 8.02
N THR A 54 -16.65 -14.41 9.20
CA THR A 54 -17.06 -13.01 9.46
C THR A 54 -15.92 -11.97 9.40
N PRO A 55 -14.63 -12.31 9.62
CA PRO A 55 -13.54 -11.36 9.41
C PRO A 55 -13.25 -11.05 7.94
N LEU A 56 -13.66 -11.89 6.99
CA LEU A 56 -13.30 -11.70 5.58
C LEU A 56 -13.83 -10.37 4.99
N PRO A 57 -15.10 -9.98 5.21
CA PRO A 57 -15.59 -8.65 4.84
C PRO A 57 -14.81 -7.50 5.49
N ILE A 58 -14.35 -7.67 6.74
CA ILE A 58 -13.56 -6.66 7.46
C ILE A 58 -12.21 -6.49 6.80
N ILE A 59 -11.50 -7.60 6.53
CA ILE A 59 -10.19 -7.60 5.85
C ILE A 59 -10.31 -6.92 4.48
N LEU A 60 -11.36 -7.25 3.71
CA LEU A 60 -11.56 -6.65 2.38
C LEU A 60 -11.84 -5.14 2.46
N SER A 61 -12.66 -4.72 3.41
CA SER A 61 -12.99 -3.30 3.63
C SER A 61 -11.77 -2.50 4.07
N CYS A 62 -10.98 -3.03 5.00
CA CYS A 62 -9.73 -2.44 5.45
C CYS A 62 -8.71 -2.35 4.30
N ALA A 63 -8.57 -3.40 3.48
CA ALA A 63 -7.70 -3.38 2.31
C ALA A 63 -8.09 -2.28 1.33
N TYR A 64 -9.39 -2.08 1.08
CA TYR A 64 -9.88 -1.00 0.24
C TYR A 64 -9.56 0.39 0.83
N LEU A 65 -9.78 0.58 2.14
CA LEU A 65 -9.43 1.84 2.79
C LEU A 65 -7.92 2.14 2.70
N ILE A 66 -7.06 1.14 2.97
CA ILE A 66 -5.60 1.28 2.83
C ILE A 66 -5.24 1.70 1.41
N ARG A 67 -5.84 1.09 0.39
CA ARG A 67 -5.65 1.48 -1.00
C ARG A 67 -5.97 2.95 -1.23
N THR A 68 -7.13 3.43 -0.77
CA THR A 68 -7.53 4.84 -0.99
C THR A 68 -6.56 5.82 -0.34
N GLN A 69 -6.04 5.49 0.85
CA GLN A 69 -5.03 6.33 1.51
C GLN A 69 -3.69 6.29 0.76
N MET A 70 -3.30 5.13 0.23
CA MET A 70 -2.08 5.00 -0.58
C MET A 70 -2.16 5.77 -1.91
N GLU A 71 -3.32 5.76 -2.58
CA GLU A 71 -3.53 6.55 -3.80
C GLU A 71 -3.39 8.06 -3.52
N GLU A 72 -3.88 8.54 -2.37
CA GLU A 72 -3.71 9.93 -1.93
C GLU A 72 -2.23 10.28 -1.68
N VAL A 73 -1.49 9.38 -1.04
CA VAL A 73 -0.04 9.54 -0.82
C VAL A 73 0.71 9.66 -2.15
N LEU A 74 0.48 8.74 -3.08
CA LEU A 74 1.14 8.73 -4.39
C LEU A 74 0.81 9.96 -5.22
N ARG A 75 -0.47 10.37 -5.22
CA ARG A 75 -0.90 11.56 -5.97
C ARG A 75 -0.24 12.83 -5.44
N LYS A 76 -0.17 12.97 -4.11
CA LYS A 76 0.48 14.12 -3.46
C LYS A 76 1.99 14.10 -3.67
N GLY A 77 2.63 12.94 -3.57
CA GLY A 77 4.04 12.75 -3.90
C GLY A 77 4.35 13.19 -5.33
N ALA A 78 3.67 12.62 -6.33
CA ALA A 78 3.87 12.98 -7.74
C ALA A 78 3.71 14.50 -7.99
N TYR A 79 2.76 15.15 -7.33
CA TYR A 79 2.57 16.60 -7.42
C TYR A 79 3.73 17.39 -6.79
N ILE A 80 4.21 16.99 -5.61
CA ILE A 80 5.37 17.61 -4.95
C ILE A 80 6.59 17.53 -5.86
N MET A 81 6.86 16.33 -6.40
CA MET A 81 8.00 16.07 -7.26
C MET A 81 8.02 17.01 -8.48
N ILE A 82 6.87 17.14 -9.16
CA ILE A 82 6.80 17.91 -10.40
C ILE A 82 6.79 19.42 -10.16
N LYS A 83 6.04 19.89 -9.15
CA LYS A 83 5.79 21.33 -8.97
C LYS A 83 6.85 22.04 -8.13
N TYR A 84 7.42 21.36 -7.13
CA TYR A 84 8.35 22.00 -6.19
C TYR A 84 9.77 21.50 -6.39
N GLU A 85 9.97 20.19 -6.50
CA GLU A 85 11.31 19.61 -6.45
C GLU A 85 12.04 19.67 -7.81
N ASN A 86 11.30 19.73 -8.93
CA ASN A 86 11.89 20.09 -10.23
C ASN A 86 12.28 21.58 -10.32
N GLU A 87 11.67 22.47 -9.52
CA GLU A 87 11.97 23.92 -9.51
C GLU A 87 13.01 24.31 -8.44
N LEU A 88 13.10 23.56 -7.34
CA LEU A 88 13.98 23.83 -6.21
C LEU A 88 15.15 22.84 -6.22
N GLU A 89 16.31 23.30 -6.72
CA GLU A 89 17.56 22.54 -6.91
C GLU A 89 18.11 21.85 -5.62
N TYR A 90 17.54 22.17 -4.44
CA TYR A 90 18.02 21.74 -3.11
C TYR A 90 17.04 20.90 -2.30
N ILE A 91 15.80 20.69 -2.76
CA ILE A 91 14.79 19.91 -2.02
C ILE A 91 14.27 18.81 -2.94
N GLY A 92 14.84 17.61 -2.83
CA GLY A 92 14.46 16.46 -3.66
C GLY A 92 13.98 15.28 -2.84
N TRP A 93 13.16 15.51 -1.81
CA TRP A 93 12.72 14.45 -0.91
C TRP A 93 11.89 13.40 -1.67
N GLU A 94 10.91 13.82 -2.45
CA GLU A 94 10.05 12.91 -3.24
C GLU A 94 10.70 12.47 -4.55
N SER A 95 11.51 13.32 -5.19
CA SER A 95 12.27 12.97 -6.40
C SER A 95 13.33 11.92 -6.12
N THR A 96 14.02 12.01 -4.98
CA THR A 96 14.95 10.95 -4.52
C THR A 96 14.20 9.66 -4.25
N LEU A 97 13.01 9.72 -3.66
CA LEU A 97 12.17 8.56 -3.40
C LEU A 97 11.69 7.90 -4.69
N TYR A 98 11.27 8.69 -5.67
CA TYR A 98 10.88 8.20 -6.99
C TYR A 98 12.05 7.50 -7.70
N GLU A 99 13.26 8.08 -7.64
CA GLU A 99 14.46 7.45 -8.19
C GLU A 99 14.78 6.13 -7.50
N VAL A 100 14.70 6.04 -6.17
CA VAL A 100 14.89 4.80 -5.41
C VAL A 100 13.87 3.73 -5.81
N ARG A 101 12.59 4.10 -5.99
CA ARG A 101 11.54 3.18 -6.43
C ARG A 101 11.75 2.71 -7.87
N ARG A 102 12.25 3.59 -8.74
CA ARG A 102 12.58 3.28 -10.14
C ARG A 102 13.73 2.27 -10.24
N SER A 103 14.84 2.54 -9.57
CA SER A 103 16.04 1.72 -9.65
C SER A 103 15.91 0.39 -8.91
N SER A 104 15.04 0.29 -7.88
CA SER A 104 14.66 -1.00 -7.29
C SER A 104 13.91 -1.94 -8.27
N LYS A 105 13.36 -1.41 -9.37
CA LYS A 105 12.60 -2.18 -10.36
C LYS A 105 13.39 -2.40 -11.66
N GLU A 106 14.18 -1.43 -12.07
CA GLU A 106 15.13 -1.57 -13.16
C GLU A 106 16.42 -2.22 -12.61
N ASP A 107 16.55 -3.55 -12.70
CA ASP A 107 17.77 -4.32 -12.36
C ASP A 107 19.01 -3.84 -13.14
N LYS A 108 19.55 -2.67 -12.80
CA LYS A 108 20.82 -2.18 -13.32
C LYS A 108 21.93 -2.63 -12.39
N LYS A 109 22.44 -3.83 -12.72
CA LYS A 109 23.70 -4.39 -12.21
C LYS A 109 24.82 -3.33 -12.17
N GLN A 110 25.40 -3.21 -10.98
CA GLN A 110 26.83 -3.02 -10.68
C GLN A 110 27.47 -1.63 -10.58
N GLU A 111 26.88 -0.52 -11.01
CA GLU A 111 27.59 0.79 -10.91
C GLU A 111 27.05 1.75 -9.84
N GLU A 112 25.94 1.37 -9.21
CA GLU A 112 25.07 2.27 -8.47
C GLU A 112 25.33 2.20 -6.93
N ASP A 113 26.10 1.21 -6.47
CA ASP A 113 26.31 0.79 -5.05
C ASP A 113 26.91 1.87 -4.12
N LYS A 114 27.65 2.83 -4.70
CA LYS A 114 28.21 3.96 -3.93
C LYS A 114 27.23 5.12 -3.74
N LYS A 115 26.36 5.37 -4.72
CA LYS A 115 25.29 6.37 -4.62
C LYS A 115 24.16 5.85 -3.71
N TRP A 116 23.88 4.55 -3.80
CA TRP A 116 22.97 3.81 -2.92
C TRP A 116 23.28 3.97 -1.44
N LYS A 117 24.53 3.70 -1.00
CA LYS A 117 24.91 3.84 0.42
C LYS A 117 24.80 5.27 0.97
N MET A 118 24.83 6.28 0.11
CA MET A 118 24.70 7.68 0.52
C MET A 118 23.23 8.09 0.63
N LEU A 119 22.39 7.69 -0.34
CA LEU A 119 20.94 7.94 -0.33
C LEU A 119 20.20 7.12 0.74
N GLU A 120 20.59 5.86 0.94
CA GLU A 120 20.06 4.94 1.95
C GLU A 120 20.35 5.44 3.38
N ARG A 121 21.43 6.21 3.56
CA ARG A 121 21.79 6.86 4.84
C ARG A 121 20.97 8.13 5.10
N ILE A 122 20.40 8.75 4.06
CA ILE A 122 19.62 9.99 4.13
C ILE A 122 18.12 9.70 4.26
N ILE A 123 17.63 8.58 3.70
CA ILE A 123 16.20 8.23 3.69
C ILE A 123 15.99 6.76 4.12
N PRO A 124 16.27 6.41 5.39
CA PRO A 124 16.13 5.02 5.88
C PRO A 124 14.68 4.55 6.00
N THR A 125 13.71 5.47 6.12
CA THR A 125 12.32 5.17 6.52
C THR A 125 11.40 4.63 5.43
N TRP A 126 11.81 4.57 4.16
CA TRP A 126 10.86 4.41 3.04
C TRP A 126 11.18 3.30 2.03
N LYS A 127 12.40 2.74 2.07
CA LYS A 127 12.61 1.37 1.55
C LYS A 127 11.59 0.45 2.23
N ASP A 128 11.41 0.65 3.54
CA ASP A 128 10.36 0.08 4.37
C ASP A 128 8.97 0.26 3.73
N ALA A 129 8.54 1.45 3.32
CA ALA A 129 7.19 1.69 2.76
C ALA A 129 6.79 0.84 1.53
N ALA A 130 7.72 0.58 0.60
CA ALA A 130 7.46 -0.33 -0.54
C ALA A 130 7.49 -1.81 -0.12
N THR A 131 8.30 -2.15 0.89
CA THR A 131 8.19 -3.42 1.61
C THR A 131 6.91 -3.49 2.45
N ASP A 132 6.37 -2.37 2.92
CA ASP A 132 5.21 -2.28 3.80
C ASP A 132 3.94 -2.55 3.01
N SER A 133 3.81 -2.09 1.77
CA SER A 133 2.66 -2.46 0.93
C SER A 133 2.61 -3.97 0.66
N LYS A 134 3.77 -4.59 0.40
CA LYS A 134 3.91 -6.05 0.29
C LYS A 134 3.67 -6.76 1.62
N ALA A 135 4.13 -6.19 2.73
CA ALA A 135 3.93 -6.72 4.07
C ALA A 135 2.46 -6.67 4.49
N ILE A 136 1.75 -5.56 4.21
CA ILE A 136 0.31 -5.40 4.43
C ILE A 136 -0.45 -6.47 3.65
N PHE A 137 -0.11 -6.67 2.37
CA PHE A 137 -0.69 -7.75 1.56
C PHE A 137 -0.44 -9.12 2.18
N LEU A 138 0.79 -9.41 2.61
CA LEU A 138 1.16 -10.69 3.21
C LEU A 138 0.44 -10.91 4.55
N ILE A 139 0.32 -9.89 5.40
CA ILE A 139 -0.42 -9.94 6.66
C ILE A 139 -1.89 -10.26 6.39
N ALA A 140 -2.53 -9.54 5.47
CA ALA A 140 -3.93 -9.77 5.15
C ALA A 140 -4.16 -11.18 4.55
N MET A 141 -3.23 -11.67 3.72
CA MET A 141 -3.25 -13.05 3.21
C MET A 141 -3.13 -14.11 4.32
N ILE A 142 -2.24 -13.89 5.29
CA ILE A 142 -2.10 -14.78 6.45
C ILE A 142 -3.40 -14.79 7.27
N LEU A 143 -4.00 -13.63 7.52
CA LEU A 143 -5.26 -13.53 8.27
C LEU A 143 -6.39 -14.29 7.57
N ILE A 144 -6.52 -14.13 6.25
CA ILE A 144 -7.49 -14.89 5.44
C ILE A 144 -7.23 -16.39 5.55
N LEU A 145 -5.98 -16.82 5.44
CA LEU A 145 -5.61 -18.23 5.54
C LEU A 145 -6.02 -18.79 6.91
N ILE A 146 -5.74 -18.07 7.99
CA ILE A 146 -6.13 -18.47 9.35
C ILE A 146 -7.65 -18.61 9.46
N CYS A 147 -8.41 -17.63 8.96
CA CYS A 147 -9.88 -17.68 8.95
C CYS A 147 -10.41 -18.93 8.26
N ILE A 148 -9.86 -19.25 7.09
CA ILE A 148 -10.23 -20.42 6.30
C ILE A 148 -9.85 -21.72 7.00
N VAL A 149 -8.63 -21.83 7.56
CA VAL A 149 -8.16 -23.02 8.26
C VAL A 149 -9.02 -23.29 9.49
N CYS A 150 -9.32 -22.25 10.29
CA CYS A 150 -10.23 -22.38 11.43
C CYS A 150 -11.64 -22.81 11.02
N PHE A 151 -12.21 -22.21 9.97
CA PHE A 151 -13.51 -22.64 9.43
C PHE A 151 -13.50 -24.13 9.03
N SER A 152 -12.44 -24.56 8.35
CA SER A 152 -12.30 -25.93 7.82
C SER A 152 -12.18 -26.96 8.95
N TYR A 153 -11.45 -26.62 10.01
CA TYR A 153 -11.26 -27.49 11.16
C TYR A 153 -12.59 -27.84 11.84
N PHE A 154 -13.48 -26.87 12.02
CA PHE A 154 -14.79 -27.09 12.67
C PHE A 154 -15.86 -27.68 11.74
N ILE A 155 -15.70 -27.60 10.41
CA ILE A 155 -16.62 -28.20 9.42
C ILE A 155 -16.23 -29.66 9.11
N TYR A 156 -15.06 -30.14 9.56
CA TYR A 156 -14.50 -31.46 9.22
C TYR A 156 -15.40 -32.66 9.58
N ASP A 157 -16.34 -32.51 10.53
CA ASP A 157 -17.33 -33.55 10.85
C ASP A 157 -18.40 -33.76 9.75
N PHE A 158 -18.50 -32.88 8.75
CA PHE A 158 -19.50 -32.97 7.68
C PHE A 158 -18.99 -33.77 6.46
N ILE A 159 -19.78 -34.76 6.03
CA ILE A 159 -19.55 -35.92 5.13
C ILE A 159 -18.98 -35.64 3.69
N ILE A 160 -18.44 -34.46 3.41
CA ILE A 160 -17.91 -34.13 2.07
C ILE A 160 -16.45 -34.60 1.95
N SER A 161 -16.11 -35.31 0.86
CA SER A 161 -14.73 -35.74 0.55
C SER A 161 -13.73 -34.61 0.82
N VAL A 162 -12.78 -34.84 1.75
CA VAL A 162 -11.74 -33.90 2.21
C VAL A 162 -11.08 -33.16 1.04
N ILE A 163 -10.89 -33.85 -0.09
CA ILE A 163 -10.28 -33.31 -1.31
C ILE A 163 -11.15 -32.21 -1.96
N SER A 164 -12.48 -32.39 -1.97
CA SER A 164 -13.40 -31.42 -2.56
C SER A 164 -13.54 -30.16 -1.72
N VAL A 165 -13.56 -30.29 -0.38
CA VAL A 165 -13.59 -29.15 0.55
C VAL A 165 -12.31 -28.33 0.42
N ILE A 166 -11.14 -28.99 0.45
CA ILE A 166 -9.84 -28.34 0.25
C ILE A 166 -9.76 -27.63 -1.10
N SER A 167 -10.30 -28.25 -2.17
CA SER A 167 -10.30 -27.65 -3.51
C SER A 167 -11.17 -26.40 -3.60
N ILE A 168 -12.38 -26.41 -3.00
CA ILE A 168 -13.26 -25.23 -2.95
C ILE A 168 -12.61 -24.11 -2.14
N ILE A 169 -12.02 -24.44 -1.00
CA ILE A 169 -11.27 -23.51 -0.16
C ILE A 169 -10.09 -22.90 -0.91
N PHE A 170 -9.32 -23.72 -1.62
CA PHE A 170 -8.16 -23.26 -2.38
C PHE A 170 -8.57 -22.32 -3.51
N VAL A 171 -9.63 -22.65 -4.25
CA VAL A 171 -10.19 -21.77 -5.28
C VAL A 171 -10.70 -20.47 -4.67
N PHE A 172 -11.38 -20.52 -3.52
CA PHE A 172 -11.88 -19.34 -2.83
C PHE A 172 -10.72 -18.46 -2.35
N PHE A 173 -9.68 -19.04 -1.73
CA PHE A 173 -8.46 -18.35 -1.33
C PHE A 173 -7.76 -17.70 -2.53
N LEU A 174 -7.60 -18.42 -3.65
CA LEU A 174 -7.03 -17.87 -4.88
C LEU A 174 -7.85 -16.69 -5.40
N SER A 175 -9.18 -16.79 -5.41
CA SER A 175 -10.06 -15.70 -5.83
C SER A 175 -9.89 -14.46 -4.95
N LEU A 176 -9.86 -14.64 -3.62
CA LEU A 176 -9.70 -13.55 -2.67
C LEU A 176 -8.30 -12.94 -2.79
N SER A 177 -7.27 -13.76 -2.97
CA SER A 177 -5.89 -13.30 -3.18
C SER A 177 -5.75 -12.46 -4.45
N MET A 178 -6.42 -12.81 -5.54
CA MET A 178 -6.41 -12.02 -6.77
C MET A 178 -7.08 -10.65 -6.56
N VAL A 179 -8.20 -10.61 -5.83
CA VAL A 179 -8.87 -9.35 -5.48
C VAL A 179 -7.98 -8.51 -4.57
N LEU A 180 -7.43 -9.10 -3.51
CA LEU A 180 -6.56 -8.43 -2.55
C LEU A 180 -5.30 -7.87 -3.22
N ARG A 181 -4.73 -8.63 -4.17
CA ARG A 181 -3.58 -8.23 -4.97
C ARG A 181 -3.91 -6.99 -5.79
N ARG A 182 -5.04 -6.97 -6.50
CA ARG A 182 -5.49 -5.78 -7.25
C ARG A 182 -5.77 -4.57 -6.37
N VAL A 183 -6.12 -4.79 -5.10
CA VAL A 183 -6.40 -3.71 -4.15
C VAL A 183 -5.13 -3.17 -3.51
N LEU A 184 -4.19 -4.03 -3.11
CA LEU A 184 -3.00 -3.67 -2.35
C LEU A 184 -1.74 -3.47 -3.21
N GLU A 185 -1.75 -3.83 -4.50
CA GLU A 185 -0.70 -3.44 -5.47
C GLU A 185 -0.72 -1.94 -5.85
N ALA A 186 -1.57 -1.13 -5.19
CA ALA A 186 -1.67 0.30 -5.43
C ALA A 186 -0.37 1.08 -5.20
N TYR A 187 0.55 0.55 -4.38
CA TYR A 187 1.86 1.16 -4.15
C TYR A 187 2.94 0.51 -5.03
N THR A 188 2.72 0.56 -6.35
CA THR A 188 3.73 0.16 -7.33
C THR A 188 4.31 1.38 -8.03
N TYR A 189 5.61 1.31 -8.36
CA TYR A 189 6.29 2.32 -9.18
C TYR A 189 5.51 2.65 -10.47
N ASP A 190 4.80 1.68 -11.05
CA ASP A 190 3.98 1.92 -12.25
C ASP A 190 2.80 2.85 -12.00
N GLU A 191 2.15 2.73 -10.83
CA GLU A 191 1.02 3.58 -10.44
C GLU A 191 1.50 5.01 -10.19
N GLU A 192 2.63 5.15 -9.51
CA GLU A 192 3.26 6.44 -9.27
C GLU A 192 3.71 7.12 -10.57
N LYS A 193 4.39 6.37 -11.45
CA LYS A 193 4.79 6.83 -12.78
C LYS A 193 3.58 7.33 -13.58
N ARG A 194 2.44 6.63 -13.50
CA ARG A 194 1.19 7.05 -14.15
C ARG A 194 0.71 8.41 -13.63
N TYR A 195 0.78 8.66 -12.33
CA TYR A 195 0.45 9.97 -11.76
C TYR A 195 1.42 11.06 -12.23
N VAL A 196 2.73 10.77 -12.22
CA VAL A 196 3.77 11.70 -12.71
C VAL A 196 3.52 12.08 -14.17
N GLU A 197 3.29 11.10 -15.05
CA GLU A 197 2.98 11.32 -16.46
C GLU A 197 1.71 12.16 -16.66
N LYS A 198 0.65 11.87 -15.89
CA LYS A 198 -0.62 12.60 -15.95
C LYS A 198 -0.45 14.07 -15.56
N PHE A 199 0.29 14.35 -14.48
CA PHE A 199 0.55 15.71 -14.04
C PHE A 199 1.46 16.47 -15.02
N ASN A 200 2.52 15.82 -15.54
CA ASN A 200 3.37 16.42 -16.57
C ASN A 200 2.58 16.80 -17.83
N LYS A 201 1.68 15.92 -18.29
CA LYS A 201 0.80 16.22 -19.43
C LYS A 201 -0.10 17.44 -19.15
N ALA A 202 -0.74 17.49 -17.98
CA ALA A 202 -1.61 18.59 -17.60
C ALA A 202 -0.86 19.94 -17.52
N ILE A 203 0.36 19.94 -16.97
CA ILE A 203 1.20 21.14 -16.88
C ILE A 203 1.63 21.62 -18.28
N ASN A 204 2.04 20.69 -19.15
CA ASN A 204 2.42 21.02 -20.52
C ASN A 204 1.24 21.58 -21.33
N GLU A 205 0.03 21.04 -21.16
CA GLU A 205 -1.19 21.58 -21.80
C GLU A 205 -1.52 22.99 -21.33
N VAL A 206 -1.37 23.28 -20.02
CA VAL A 206 -1.59 24.63 -19.48
C VAL A 206 -0.51 25.61 -19.98
N LYS A 207 0.74 25.16 -20.06
CA LYS A 207 1.86 25.97 -20.58
C LYS A 207 1.66 26.30 -22.07
N ASN A 208 1.24 25.33 -22.88
CA ASN A 208 0.94 25.53 -24.30
C ASN A 208 -0.30 26.41 -24.55
N LYS A 209 -1.25 26.51 -23.61
CA LYS A 209 -2.39 27.42 -23.70
C LYS A 209 -2.08 28.86 -23.25
N ARG A 210 -0.96 29.07 -22.56
CA ARG A 210 -0.54 30.37 -22.02
C ARG A 210 0.60 31.02 -22.81
N GLY A 211 1.24 30.29 -23.72
CA GLY A 211 2.12 30.82 -24.76
C GLY A 211 1.34 31.11 -26.03
#